data_AF-A0A3S1M7M1-F1
#
_entry.id   AF-A0A3S1M7M1-F1
#
_cell.length_a   1.000
_cell.length_b   1.000
_cell.length_c   1.000
_cell.angle_alpha   90.00
_cell.angle_beta   90.00
_cell.angle_gamma   90.00
#
_symmetry.space_group_name_H-M   'P 1'
#
loop_
_entity.id
_entity.type
_entity.pdbx_description
1 polymer ?
#
loop_
_entity_poly.entity_id
_entity_poly.type
_entity_poly.pdbx_seq_one_letter_code
_entity_poly.pdbx_strand_id
1 'polypeptide(L)'
;MVRGGTLPDGRVADIGIAGETIAAIEPELTAAAGTVIDARGNLVSPPFVDPHFHMDATLSYGIPRINASGTLLEGIALWGELKPLLTHEAVRERALAYCDWAVSMGLLAIRTHVDVCDDRLLAVEALLEVKKTVAPYIDLQLVAFPQDGLYRSPTARQN
;
A
#
# COMPACT_ATOMS: atom_id res chain seq x y z
N MET A 1 9.99 6.33 -22.54
CA MET A 1 11.27 5.59 -22.64
C MET A 1 12.12 5.94 -21.45
N VAL A 2 12.75 4.96 -20.82
CA VAL A 2 13.82 5.15 -19.82
C VAL A 2 15.15 4.85 -20.51
N ARG A 3 16.13 5.74 -20.39
CA ARG A 3 17.38 5.68 -21.18
C ARG A 3 18.58 5.32 -20.31
N GLY A 4 19.33 4.30 -20.74
CA GLY A 4 20.65 3.93 -20.22
C GLY A 4 20.69 3.55 -18.73
N GLY A 5 19.61 2.99 -18.20
CA GLY A 5 19.56 2.55 -16.79
C GLY A 5 20.24 1.20 -16.59
N THR A 6 20.85 0.99 -15.42
CA THR A 6 21.37 -0.32 -15.02
C THR A 6 20.21 -1.18 -14.52
N LEU A 7 20.02 -2.37 -15.08
CA LEU A 7 19.02 -3.34 -14.66
C LEU A 7 19.51 -4.17 -13.46
N PRO A 8 18.63 -4.89 -12.74
CA PRO A 8 19.03 -5.68 -11.56
C PRO A 8 20.05 -6.79 -11.85
N ASP A 9 20.15 -7.24 -13.10
CA ASP A 9 21.14 -8.22 -13.56
C ASP A 9 22.48 -7.60 -14.01
N GLY A 10 22.63 -6.29 -13.89
CA GLY A 10 23.85 -5.54 -14.23
C GLY A 10 23.93 -5.06 -15.67
N ARG A 11 23.00 -5.42 -16.56
CA ARG A 11 22.96 -4.89 -17.93
C ARG A 11 22.59 -3.40 -17.92
N VAL A 12 23.15 -2.63 -18.84
CA VAL A 12 22.71 -1.25 -19.12
C VAL A 12 21.86 -1.27 -20.39
N ALA A 13 20.66 -0.71 -20.33
CA ALA A 13 19.71 -0.74 -21.45
C ALA A 13 18.77 0.47 -21.47
N ASP A 14 18.21 0.71 -22.66
CA ASP A 14 17.02 1.53 -22.85
C ASP A 14 15.76 0.66 -22.68
N ILE A 15 14.74 1.22 -22.03
CA ILE A 15 13.44 0.58 -21.82
C ILE A 15 12.36 1.37 -22.57
N GLY A 16 11.79 0.74 -23.59
CA GLY A 16 10.64 1.22 -24.34
C GLY A 16 9.34 0.84 -23.65
N ILE A 17 8.43 1.80 -23.49
CA ILE A 17 7.13 1.61 -22.83
C ILE A 17 6.04 2.06 -23.81
N ALA A 18 5.01 1.24 -24.00
CA ALA A 18 3.84 1.54 -24.82
C ALA A 18 2.57 1.24 -24.01
N GLY A 19 1.82 2.30 -23.65
CA GLY A 19 0.72 2.15 -22.70
C GLY A 19 1.23 1.63 -21.36
N GLU A 20 0.67 0.53 -20.89
CA GLU A 20 0.97 -0.10 -19.58
C GLU A 20 2.02 -1.23 -19.66
N THR A 21 2.60 -1.49 -20.83
CA THR A 21 3.54 -2.61 -21.02
C THR A 21 4.93 -2.12 -21.41
N ILE A 22 5.93 -2.92 -21.01
CA ILE A 22 7.29 -2.80 -21.51
C ILE A 22 7.31 -3.39 -22.92
N ALA A 23 7.53 -2.53 -23.92
CA ALA A 23 7.50 -2.92 -25.33
C ALA A 23 8.85 -3.45 -25.83
N ALA A 24 9.96 -2.95 -25.26
CA ALA A 24 11.32 -3.39 -25.62
C ALA A 24 12.31 -3.08 -24.49
N ILE A 25 13.34 -3.92 -24.38
CA ILE A 25 14.52 -3.69 -23.54
C ILE A 25 15.75 -4.02 -24.40
N GLU A 26 16.48 -3.00 -24.82
CA GLU A 26 17.61 -3.14 -25.76
C GLU A 26 18.78 -2.25 -25.31
N PRO A 27 20.03 -2.57 -25.68
CA PRO A 27 21.19 -1.72 -25.35
C PRO A 27 21.04 -0.26 -25.82
N GLU A 28 20.37 -0.06 -26.96
CA GLU A 28 20.06 1.25 -27.53
C GLU A 28 18.74 1.18 -28.30
N LEU A 29 17.81 2.10 -28.00
CA LEU A 29 16.57 2.25 -28.76
C LEU A 29 16.64 3.49 -29.65
N THR A 30 16.45 3.30 -30.96
CA THR A 30 16.45 4.37 -31.97
C THR A 30 15.06 4.97 -32.23
N ALA A 31 14.01 4.34 -31.72
CA ALA A 31 12.64 4.82 -31.87
C ALA A 31 12.42 6.14 -31.12
N ALA A 32 11.65 7.05 -31.72
CA ALA A 32 11.21 8.27 -31.04
C ALA A 32 10.24 7.93 -29.90
N ALA A 33 10.38 8.60 -28.76
CA ALA A 33 9.49 8.45 -27.61
C ALA A 33 8.85 9.81 -27.25
N GLY A 34 7.58 9.80 -26.86
CA GLY A 34 6.90 11.02 -26.41
C GLY A 34 7.49 11.62 -25.14
N THR A 35 8.00 10.76 -24.24
CA THR A 35 8.69 11.15 -23.00
C THR A 35 9.96 10.31 -22.83
N VAL A 36 11.05 10.97 -22.45
CA VAL A 36 12.34 10.33 -22.15
C VAL A 36 12.75 10.66 -20.72
N ILE A 37 13.05 9.62 -19.94
CA ILE A 37 13.63 9.72 -18.60
C ILE A 37 15.09 9.23 -18.72
N ASP A 38 16.04 10.08 -18.37
CA ASP A 38 17.47 9.71 -18.37
C ASP A 38 17.83 9.03 -17.04
N ALA A 39 18.18 7.75 -17.11
CA ALA A 39 18.52 6.93 -15.95
C ALA A 39 20.00 6.51 -15.92
N ARG A 40 20.85 7.10 -16.77
CA ARG A 40 22.29 6.78 -16.80
C ARG A 40 22.93 6.94 -15.43
N GLY A 41 23.69 5.93 -15.03
CA GLY A 41 24.36 5.87 -13.73
C GLY A 41 23.45 5.45 -12.57
N ASN A 42 22.16 5.22 -12.80
CA ASN A 42 21.21 4.79 -11.78
C ASN A 42 20.69 3.36 -12.05
N LEU A 43 20.25 2.70 -10.99
CA LEU A 43 19.50 1.44 -11.06
C LEU A 43 18.06 1.72 -11.52
N VAL A 44 17.55 0.91 -12.44
CA VAL A 44 16.14 0.83 -12.79
C VAL A 44 15.64 -0.55 -12.36
N SER A 45 14.62 -0.57 -11.51
CA SER A 45 14.08 -1.79 -10.90
C SER A 45 12.59 -1.92 -11.22
N PRO A 46 12.03 -3.15 -11.21
CA PRO A 46 10.62 -3.33 -10.92
C PRO A 46 10.21 -2.59 -9.64
N PRO A 47 8.92 -2.26 -9.47
CA PRO A 47 8.46 -1.61 -8.25
C PRO A 47 8.70 -2.50 -7.02
N PHE A 48 8.81 -1.86 -5.86
CA PHE A 48 8.87 -2.56 -4.59
C PHE A 48 7.49 -3.09 -4.19
N VAL A 49 7.51 -4.12 -3.35
CA VAL A 49 6.33 -4.81 -2.84
C VAL A 49 6.33 -4.73 -1.32
N ASP A 50 5.23 -4.26 -0.73
CA ASP A 50 4.95 -4.38 0.71
C ASP A 50 3.92 -5.51 0.93
N PRO A 51 4.35 -6.72 1.30
CA PRO A 51 3.46 -7.86 1.42
C PRO A 51 2.65 -7.89 2.73
N HIS A 52 2.93 -6.99 3.68
CA HIS A 52 2.25 -6.98 4.98
C HIS A 52 2.18 -5.57 5.57
N PHE A 53 1.00 -4.97 5.48
CA PHE A 53 0.73 -3.66 6.07
C PHE A 53 -0.61 -3.61 6.82
N HIS A 54 -0.83 -2.58 7.64
CA HIS A 54 -2.09 -2.29 8.34
C HIS A 54 -2.56 -0.86 8.02
N MET A 55 -3.28 -0.72 6.91
CA MET A 55 -3.66 0.58 6.34
C MET A 55 -4.86 1.21 7.05
N ASP A 56 -5.70 0.40 7.70
CA ASP A 56 -6.82 0.85 8.55
C ASP A 56 -6.34 1.63 9.79
N ALA A 57 -5.22 1.19 10.36
CA ALA A 57 -4.56 1.78 11.52
C ALA A 57 -3.42 2.76 11.17
N THR A 58 -3.10 2.96 9.89
CA THR A 58 -1.95 3.79 9.49
C THR A 58 -2.11 5.26 9.93
N LEU A 59 -1.01 5.94 10.24
CA LEU A 59 -1.01 7.37 10.61
C LEU A 59 -1.95 7.75 11.78
N SER A 60 -2.25 6.82 12.69
CA SER A 60 -3.06 7.09 13.90
C SER A 60 -2.23 7.20 15.19
N TYR A 61 -0.92 7.43 15.08
CA TYR A 61 -0.04 7.53 16.24
C TYR A 61 -0.54 8.65 17.19
N GLY A 62 -0.68 8.30 18.47
CA GLY A 62 -1.17 9.22 19.49
C GLY A 62 -2.69 9.33 19.59
N ILE A 63 -3.45 8.56 18.81
CA ILE A 63 -4.92 8.57 18.82
C ILE A 63 -5.42 7.18 19.25
N PRO A 64 -6.19 7.05 20.34
CA PRO A 64 -6.60 8.11 21.29
C PRO A 64 -5.49 8.51 22.28
N ARG A 65 -4.40 7.76 22.33
CA ARG A 65 -3.22 8.01 23.19
C ARG A 65 -2.00 7.30 22.61
N ILE A 66 -0.84 7.44 23.24
CA ILE A 66 0.38 6.71 22.85
C ILE A 66 0.38 5.33 23.51
N ASN A 67 0.83 4.31 22.76
CA ASN A 67 1.19 3.00 23.32
C ASN A 67 2.47 3.17 24.16
N ALA A 68 2.32 3.30 25.48
CA ALA A 68 3.41 3.67 26.37
C ALA A 68 4.38 2.51 26.63
N SER A 69 3.89 1.27 26.68
CA SER A 69 4.71 0.09 26.89
C SER A 69 5.40 -0.42 25.62
N GLY A 70 4.91 -0.03 24.44
CA GLY A 70 5.35 -0.57 23.15
C GLY A 70 4.96 -2.03 22.92
N THR A 71 4.06 -2.59 23.75
CA THR A 71 3.65 -3.99 23.64
C THR A 71 2.52 -4.18 22.63
N LEU A 72 2.45 -5.37 22.05
CA LEU A 72 1.36 -5.78 21.18
C LEU A 72 0.00 -5.68 21.87
N LEU A 73 -0.11 -6.18 23.11
CA LEU A 73 -1.38 -6.22 23.84
C LEU A 73 -1.92 -4.82 24.14
N GLU A 74 -1.04 -3.87 24.50
CA GLU A 74 -1.45 -2.47 24.63
C GLU A 74 -1.88 -1.88 23.28
N GLY A 75 -1.19 -2.23 22.19
CA GLY A 75 -1.58 -1.81 20.84
C GLY A 75 -2.98 -2.29 20.46
N ILE A 76 -3.31 -3.56 20.76
CA ILE A 76 -4.65 -4.13 20.56
C ILE A 76 -5.68 -3.40 21.41
N ALA A 77 -5.37 -3.13 22.68
CA ALA A 77 -6.28 -2.40 23.57
C ALA A 77 -6.54 -0.97 23.06
N LEU A 78 -5.50 -0.25 22.64
CA LEU A 78 -5.57 1.09 22.07
C LEU A 78 -6.37 1.11 20.77
N TRP A 79 -6.17 0.13 19.89
CA TRP A 79 -6.99 -0.05 18.70
C TRP A 79 -8.46 -0.29 19.07
N GLY A 80 -8.72 -1.11 20.09
CA GLY A 80 -10.05 -1.30 20.67
C GLY A 80 -10.70 0.00 21.18
N GLU A 81 -9.91 0.89 21.81
CA GLU A 81 -10.36 2.23 22.24
C GLU A 81 -10.63 3.16 21.03
N LEU A 82 -9.85 3.05 19.95
CA LEU A 82 -9.99 3.88 18.75
C LEU A 82 -11.18 3.46 17.89
N LYS A 83 -11.43 2.15 17.74
CA LYS A 83 -12.45 1.58 16.85
C LYS A 83 -13.81 2.28 16.91
N PRO A 84 -14.42 2.51 18.09
CA PRO A 84 -15.71 3.19 18.20
C PRO A 84 -15.71 4.63 17.67
N LEU A 85 -14.55 5.28 17.66
CA LEU A 85 -14.36 6.67 17.24
C LEU A 85 -14.03 6.80 15.74
N LEU A 86 -13.78 5.69 15.05
CA LEU A 86 -13.45 5.71 13.63
C LEU A 86 -14.63 6.22 12.81
N THR A 87 -14.29 7.05 11.82
CA THR A 87 -15.19 7.45 10.74
C THR A 87 -14.61 6.96 9.41
N HIS A 88 -15.49 6.70 8.44
CA HIS A 88 -15.09 6.24 7.10
C HIS A 88 -14.08 7.20 6.46
N GLU A 89 -14.37 8.50 6.51
CA GLU A 89 -13.48 9.52 5.92
C GLU A 89 -12.12 9.57 6.61
N ALA A 90 -12.05 9.50 7.95
CA ALA A 90 -10.77 9.53 8.65
C ALA A 90 -9.89 8.30 8.37
N VAL A 91 -10.48 7.13 8.09
CA VAL A 91 -9.73 5.94 7.62
C VAL A 91 -9.25 6.17 6.19
N ARG A 92 -10.15 6.60 5.31
CA ARG A 92 -9.88 6.86 3.89
C ARG A 92 -8.77 7.89 3.68
N GLU A 93 -8.84 9.03 4.36
CA GLU A 93 -7.85 10.11 4.26
C GLU A 93 -6.45 9.65 4.68
N ARG A 94 -6.34 8.96 5.83
CA ARG A 94 -5.05 8.41 6.31
C ARG A 94 -4.48 7.38 5.35
N ALA A 95 -5.33 6.49 4.84
CA ALA A 95 -4.94 5.45 3.88
C ALA A 95 -4.43 6.07 2.57
N LEU A 96 -5.13 7.06 2.00
CA LEU A 96 -4.71 7.76 0.80
C LEU A 96 -3.40 8.53 1.00
N ALA A 97 -3.24 9.22 2.14
CA ALA A 97 -2.00 9.91 2.47
C ALA A 97 -0.80 8.94 2.53
N TYR A 98 -0.98 7.74 3.10
CA TYR A 98 0.05 6.71 3.07
C TYR A 98 0.32 6.19 1.65
N CYS A 99 -0.70 5.98 0.82
CA CYS A 99 -0.53 5.57 -0.57
C CYS A 99 0.34 6.56 -1.38
N ASP A 100 0.15 7.87 -1.17
CA ASP A 100 0.99 8.90 -1.80
C ASP A 100 2.47 8.77 -1.36
N TRP A 101 2.70 8.52 -0.07
CA TRP A 101 4.05 8.30 0.45
C TRP A 101 4.68 7.02 -0.12
N ALA A 102 3.91 5.93 -0.17
CA ALA A 102 4.38 4.65 -0.69
C ALA A 102 4.84 4.76 -2.16
N VAL A 103 4.02 5.38 -3.01
CA VAL A 103 4.36 5.58 -4.43
C VAL A 103 5.59 6.44 -4.60
N SER A 104 5.75 7.48 -3.79
CA SER A 104 6.95 8.35 -3.82
C SER A 104 8.26 7.59 -3.54
N MET A 105 8.16 6.45 -2.85
CA MET A 105 9.27 5.56 -2.51
C MET A 105 9.36 4.31 -3.41
N GLY A 106 8.56 4.24 -4.48
CA GLY A 106 8.58 3.14 -5.45
C GLY A 106 7.79 1.89 -5.04
N LEU A 107 6.94 1.96 -4.01
CA LEU A 107 6.03 0.88 -3.63
C LEU A 107 4.76 0.96 -4.46
N LEU A 108 4.59 0.03 -5.41
CA LEU A 108 3.40 -0.02 -6.28
C LEU A 108 2.55 -1.29 -6.08
N ALA A 109 2.95 -2.22 -5.20
CA ALA A 109 2.14 -3.38 -4.84
C ALA A 109 2.12 -3.56 -3.32
N ILE A 110 0.93 -3.60 -2.73
CA ILE A 110 0.74 -3.61 -1.28
C ILE A 110 -0.32 -4.64 -0.91
N ARG A 111 -0.05 -5.46 0.12
CA ARG A 111 -1.06 -6.28 0.80
C ARG A 111 -1.26 -5.75 2.21
N THR A 112 -2.48 -5.34 2.50
CA THR A 112 -2.86 -4.83 3.81
C THR A 112 -3.94 -5.65 4.47
N HIS A 113 -3.83 -5.80 5.79
CA HIS A 113 -4.78 -6.47 6.67
C HIS A 113 -5.74 -5.44 7.23
N VAL A 114 -7.03 -5.77 7.22
CA VAL A 114 -8.11 -4.89 7.67
C VAL A 114 -8.86 -5.58 8.80
N ASP A 115 -8.96 -4.92 9.95
CA ASP A 115 -9.71 -5.46 11.09
C ASP A 115 -11.20 -5.65 10.74
N VAL A 116 -11.68 -6.89 10.87
CA VAL A 116 -13.09 -7.26 10.69
C VAL A 116 -13.83 -7.48 12.02
N CYS A 117 -13.19 -7.19 13.16
CA CYS A 117 -13.80 -7.26 14.49
C CYS A 117 -14.54 -5.96 14.88
N ASP A 118 -14.92 -5.14 13.90
CA ASP A 118 -15.91 -4.07 14.02
C ASP A 118 -17.15 -4.45 13.20
N ASP A 119 -18.29 -4.65 13.86
CA ASP A 119 -19.54 -5.12 13.24
C ASP A 119 -20.08 -4.18 12.16
N ARG A 120 -19.63 -2.92 12.16
CA ARG A 120 -19.97 -1.95 11.10
C ARG A 120 -19.22 -2.23 9.80
N LEU A 121 -18.14 -3.03 9.84
CA LEU A 121 -17.18 -3.24 8.76
C LEU A 121 -16.64 -1.93 8.15
N LEU A 122 -16.64 -0.85 8.95
CA LEU A 122 -16.39 0.51 8.48
C LEU A 122 -15.01 0.65 7.82
N ALA A 123 -13.97 0.08 8.42
CA ALA A 123 -12.62 0.12 7.85
C ALA A 123 -12.52 -0.71 6.55
N VAL A 124 -13.29 -1.80 6.43
CA VAL A 124 -13.35 -2.62 5.21
C VAL A 124 -13.96 -1.83 4.07
N GLU A 125 -15.11 -1.19 4.30
CA GLU A 125 -15.77 -0.35 3.29
C GLU A 125 -14.88 0.81 2.84
N ALA A 126 -14.25 1.50 3.78
CA ALA A 126 -13.31 2.59 3.49
C ALA A 126 -12.12 2.11 2.65
N LEU A 127 -11.49 0.98 2.99
CA LEU A 127 -10.33 0.49 2.24
C LEU A 127 -10.70 -0.14 0.89
N LEU A 128 -11.92 -0.66 0.72
CA LEU A 128 -12.44 -1.03 -0.59
C LEU A 128 -12.60 0.18 -1.51
N GLU A 129 -12.98 1.34 -0.97
CA GLU A 129 -13.01 2.59 -1.72
C GLU A 129 -11.61 3.09 -2.07
N VAL A 130 -10.69 3.07 -1.10
CA VAL A 130 -9.27 3.42 -1.33
C VAL A 130 -8.69 2.53 -2.43
N LYS A 131 -8.93 1.21 -2.37
CA LYS A 131 -8.50 0.26 -3.41
C LYS A 131 -8.95 0.67 -4.81
N LYS A 132 -10.21 1.13 -4.97
CA LYS A 132 -10.70 1.61 -6.27
C LYS A 132 -10.02 2.91 -6.69
N THR A 133 -9.78 3.80 -5.74
CA THR A 133 -9.17 5.12 -5.97
C THR A 133 -7.72 5.00 -6.45
N VAL A 134 -6.95 4.10 -5.82
CA VAL A 134 -5.51 3.94 -6.12
C VAL A 134 -5.21 2.91 -7.21
N ALA A 135 -6.22 2.17 -7.69
CA ALA A 135 -6.07 1.13 -8.70
C ALA A 135 -5.27 1.53 -9.97
N PRO A 136 -5.30 2.79 -10.44
CA PRO A 136 -4.49 3.19 -11.59
C PRO A 136 -2.97 3.17 -11.34
N TYR A 137 -2.50 3.08 -10.09
CA TYR A 137 -1.08 3.22 -9.75
C TYR A 137 -0.58 2.35 -8.59
N ILE A 138 -1.47 1.71 -7.81
CA ILE A 138 -1.11 0.72 -6.77
C ILE A 138 -1.96 -0.55 -6.94
N ASP A 139 -1.30 -1.70 -6.98
CA ASP A 139 -1.92 -3.00 -6.81
C ASP A 139 -2.18 -3.26 -5.31
N LEU A 140 -3.41 -3.01 -4.86
CA LEU A 140 -3.80 -3.16 -3.46
C LEU A 140 -4.58 -4.46 -3.19
N GLN A 141 -4.04 -5.30 -2.32
CA GLN A 141 -4.69 -6.50 -1.79
C GLN A 141 -5.19 -6.25 -0.36
N LEU A 142 -6.43 -6.65 -0.07
CA LEU A 142 -7.04 -6.54 1.26
C LEU A 142 -7.22 -7.94 1.86
N VAL A 143 -6.79 -8.12 3.10
CA VAL A 143 -6.96 -9.35 3.88
C VAL A 143 -7.97 -9.07 4.99
N ALA A 144 -9.07 -9.82 5.03
CA ALA A 144 -9.99 -9.82 6.16
C ALA A 144 -9.28 -10.41 7.39
N PHE A 145 -9.01 -9.58 8.39
CA PHE A 145 -8.15 -9.93 9.51
C PHE A 145 -8.92 -9.88 10.84
N PRO A 146 -9.19 -11.03 11.47
CA PRO A 146 -9.92 -11.06 12.75
C PRO A 146 -8.97 -10.72 13.91
N GLN A 147 -8.68 -9.43 14.11
CA GLN A 147 -7.70 -8.92 15.09
C GLN A 147 -7.96 -9.43 16.51
N ASP A 148 -9.23 -9.47 16.93
CA ASP A 148 -9.61 -9.90 18.29
C ASP A 148 -9.80 -11.43 18.40
N GLY A 149 -9.75 -12.14 17.26
CA GLY A 149 -9.79 -13.59 17.14
C GLY A 149 -11.19 -14.17 16.87
N LEU A 150 -11.27 -15.06 15.88
CA LEU A 150 -12.53 -15.69 15.40
C LEU A 150 -13.34 -16.43 16.49
N TYR A 151 -12.67 -17.05 17.45
CA TYR A 151 -13.31 -17.80 18.55
C TYR A 151 -13.45 -16.97 19.84
N ARG A 152 -12.94 -15.74 19.86
CA ARG A 152 -12.87 -14.89 21.06
C ARG A 152 -13.84 -13.73 21.00
N SER A 153 -14.01 -13.13 19.81
CA SER A 153 -14.99 -12.06 19.60
C SER A 153 -16.39 -12.66 19.36
N PRO A 154 -17.44 -12.15 20.05
CA PRO A 154 -18.80 -12.70 19.93
C PRO A 154 -19.37 -12.69 18.51
N THR A 155 -18.99 -11.70 17.69
CA THR A 155 -19.57 -11.44 16.36
C THR A 155 -18.65 -11.81 15.21
N ALA A 156 -17.41 -12.24 15.47
CA ALA A 156 -16.40 -12.49 14.44
C ALA A 156 -16.73 -13.59 13.43
N ARG A 157 -17.73 -14.45 13.68
CA ARG A 157 -18.22 -15.42 12.68
C ARG A 157 -19.24 -14.83 11.70
N GLN A 158 -19.93 -13.78 12.11
CA GLN A 158 -20.95 -13.11 11.31
C GLN A 158 -20.33 -12.06 10.39
N ASN A 159 -19.30 -11.36 10.89
CA ASN A 159 -18.47 -10.43 10.15
C ASN A 159 -17.59 -11.16 9.12
#